data_AF-A0AA97NBW7-F1
#
_entry.id   AF-A0AA97NBW7-F1
#
_cell.length_a   1.000
_cell.length_b   1.000
_cell.length_c   1.000
_cell.angle_alpha   90.00
_cell.angle_beta   90.00
_cell.angle_gamma   90.00
#
_symmetry.space_group_name_H-M   'P 1'
#
loop_
_entity.id
_entity.type
_entity.pdbx_description
1 polymer ?
#
loop_
_entity_poly.entity_id
_entity_poly.type
_entity_poly.pdbx_seq_one_letter_code
_entity_poly.pdbx_strand_id
1 'polypeptide(L)'
;LIEIDRPLYQHGVLYVGDGYVINVTPADKTGAPPLSVTTVSLFTRKVKKQLLKEVVGNDKWSVNNEYDHSRTTVQLEEIIWRAECYIDMEMTYDVLGNNCEHLLPLLLMG
;
A
#
# COMPACT_ATOMS: atom_id res chain seq x y z
N LEU A 1 0.73 3.86 -11.29
CA LEU A 1 1.14 3.21 -10.01
C LEU A 1 2.68 3.31 -9.89
N ILE A 2 3.27 3.25 -8.70
CA ILE A 2 4.72 3.12 -8.54
C ILE A 2 5.04 1.80 -7.85
N GLU A 3 5.98 1.04 -8.38
CA GLU A 3 6.47 -0.21 -7.82
C GLU A 3 7.89 -0.03 -7.29
N ILE A 4 8.10 -0.43 -6.04
CA ILE A 4 9.39 -0.34 -5.35
C ILE A 4 9.91 -1.76 -5.15
N ASP A 5 11.12 -2.02 -5.61
CA ASP A 5 11.78 -3.32 -5.56
C ASP A 5 12.40 -3.56 -4.18
N ARG A 6 11.71 -4.30 -3.31
CA ARG A 6 12.26 -4.72 -2.01
C ARG A 6 12.95 -6.08 -2.16
N PRO A 7 13.94 -6.40 -1.31
CA PRO A 7 14.70 -7.66 -1.43
C PRO A 7 13.87 -8.95 -1.46
N LEU A 8 12.65 -8.93 -0.92
CA LEU A 8 11.78 -10.11 -0.77
C LEU A 8 10.42 -9.97 -1.47
N TYR A 9 10.05 -8.78 -1.97
CA TYR A 9 8.74 -8.54 -2.59
C TYR A 9 8.69 -7.19 -3.33
N GLN A 10 7.70 -6.99 -4.18
CA GLN A 10 7.43 -5.68 -4.80
C GLN A 10 6.42 -4.90 -3.96
N HIS A 11 6.77 -3.67 -3.61
CA HIS A 11 5.91 -2.78 -2.82
C HIS A 11 5.23 -1.74 -3.72
N GLY A 12 3.93 -1.92 -3.96
CA GLY A 12 3.12 -1.00 -4.76
C GLY A 12 2.67 0.23 -3.95
N VAL A 13 2.76 1.41 -4.55
CA VAL A 13 2.29 2.68 -3.98
C VAL A 13 1.53 3.50 -5.02
N LEU A 14 0.52 4.25 -4.57
CA LEU A 14 -0.28 5.13 -5.41
C LEU A 14 0.31 6.54 -5.37
N TYR A 15 0.73 7.09 -6.50
CA TYR A 15 1.15 8.48 -6.60
C TYR A 15 -0.06 9.41 -6.60
N VAL A 16 -0.06 10.43 -5.75
CA VAL A 16 -1.19 11.36 -5.56
C VAL A 16 -0.84 12.83 -5.83
N GLY A 17 0.34 13.09 -6.40
CA GLY A 17 0.82 14.45 -6.69
C GLY A 17 1.81 14.99 -5.67
N ASP A 18 2.51 16.07 -6.04
CA ASP A 18 3.44 16.82 -5.19
C ASP A 18 4.53 15.98 -4.48
N GLY A 19 4.95 14.88 -5.10
CA GLY A 19 5.92 13.97 -4.50
C GLY A 19 5.34 13.08 -3.39
N TYR A 20 4.03 13.08 -3.16
CA TYR A 20 3.34 12.24 -2.19
C TYR A 20 2.81 10.94 -2.82
N VAL A 21 2.79 9.91 -1.98
CA VAL A 21 2.19 8.61 -2.29
C VAL A 21 1.29 8.15 -1.15
N ILE A 22 0.29 7.34 -1.50
CA ILE A 22 -0.48 6.55 -0.55
C ILE A 22 -0.01 5.10 -0.63
N ASN A 23 0.28 4.51 0.51
CA ASN A 23 0.70 3.11 0.62
C ASN A 23 0.03 2.40 1.80
N VAL A 24 0.09 1.07 1.78
CA VAL A 24 -0.34 0.23 2.90
C VAL A 24 0.90 -0.27 3.62
N THR A 25 1.05 0.07 4.89
CA THR A 25 2.20 -0.31 5.72
C THR A 25 1.76 -1.20 6.89
N PRO A 26 2.64 -2.01 7.48
CA PRO A 26 2.37 -2.59 8.80
C PRO A 26 2.03 -1.47 9.78
N ALA A 27 0.98 -1.63 10.59
CA ALA A 27 0.71 -0.71 11.68
C ALA A 27 1.83 -0.83 12.72
N ASP A 28 2.35 0.30 13.16
CA ASP A 28 3.45 0.36 14.13
C ASP A 28 2.98 -0.22 15.46
N LYS A 29 3.25 -1.51 15.72
CA LYS A 29 3.16 -2.07 17.07
C LYS A 29 4.42 -1.65 17.80
N THR A 30 4.40 -0.45 18.40
CA THR A 30 5.45 0.04 19.28
C THR A 30 5.81 -1.02 20.31
N GLY A 31 6.98 -1.66 20.18
CA GLY A 31 7.65 -2.34 21.30
C GLY A 31 7.69 -3.87 21.37
N ALA A 32 7.53 -4.63 20.28
CA ALA A 32 7.80 -6.09 20.32
C ALA A 32 8.87 -6.50 19.29
N PRO A 33 9.97 -7.16 19.71
CA PRO A 33 10.92 -7.74 18.76
C PRO A 33 10.23 -8.84 17.95
N PRO A 34 10.70 -9.18 16.72
CA PRO A 34 10.15 -10.27 15.93
C PRO A 34 10.65 -11.60 16.51
N LEU A 35 10.24 -11.92 17.73
CA LEU A 35 10.49 -13.19 18.40
C LEU A 35 9.14 -13.87 18.57
N SER A 36 8.66 -14.47 17.48
CA SER A 36 7.90 -15.73 17.42
C SER A 36 7.00 -15.71 16.20
N VAL A 37 7.31 -16.58 15.24
CA VAL A 37 6.35 -17.06 14.24
C VAL A 37 5.36 -17.95 15.00
N THR A 38 4.39 -17.34 15.67
CA THR A 38 3.25 -18.06 16.24
C THR A 38 2.05 -17.84 15.31
N THR A 39 1.45 -18.95 14.93
CA THR A 39 0.49 -19.25 13.85
C THR A 39 -0.81 -18.43 13.73
N VAL A 40 -0.95 -17.26 14.36
CA VAL A 40 -2.11 -16.35 14.14
C VAL A 40 -1.65 -14.90 14.26
N SER A 41 -0.78 -14.46 13.33
CA SER A 41 -0.39 -13.05 13.28
C SER A 41 -1.50 -12.25 12.62
N LEU A 42 -2.38 -11.65 13.45
CA LEU A 42 -3.24 -10.56 13.02
C LEU A 42 -2.33 -9.42 12.55
N PHE A 43 -2.10 -9.34 11.24
CA PHE A 43 -1.32 -8.27 10.63
C PHE A 43 -2.23 -7.05 10.55
N THR A 44 -2.09 -6.15 11.53
CA THR A 44 -2.69 -4.82 11.43
C THR A 44 -1.93 -4.05 10.36
N ARG A 45 -2.65 -3.56 9.35
CA ARG A 45 -2.12 -2.72 8.27
C ARG A 45 -2.70 -1.32 8.41
N LYS A 46 -1.91 -0.31 8.11
CA LYS A 46 -2.30 1.10 8.15
C LYS A 46 -2.04 1.75 6.80
N VAL A 47 -3.02 2.50 6.29
CA VAL A 47 -2.83 3.33 5.09
C VAL A 47 -2.14 4.63 5.50
N LYS A 48 -1.06 4.98 4.83
CA LYS A 48 -0.30 6.20 5.10
C LYS A 48 -0.11 7.02 3.82
N LYS A 49 -0.18 8.35 3.96
CA LYS A 49 0.26 9.32 2.95
C LYS A 49 1.66 9.80 3.33
N GLN A 50 2.64 9.57 2.46
CA GLN A 50 4.06 9.80 2.74
C GLN A 50 4.78 10.38 1.52
N LEU A 51 5.95 10.96 1.72
CA LEU A 51 6.79 11.40 0.61
C LEU A 51 7.38 10.19 -0.10
N LEU A 52 7.31 10.16 -1.43
CA LEU A 52 7.85 9.08 -2.26
C LEU A 52 9.31 8.78 -1.92
N LYS A 53 10.13 9.83 -1.76
CA LYS A 53 11.55 9.69 -1.41
C LYS A 53 11.78 8.95 -0.09
N GLU A 54 10.88 9.10 0.88
CA GLU A 54 10.98 8.44 2.19
C GLU A 54 10.54 6.98 2.09
N VAL A 55 9.51 6.71 1.27
CA VAL A 55 9.03 5.35 1.05
C VAL A 55 10.01 4.53 0.23
N VAL A 56 10.59 5.09 -0.84
CA VAL A 56 11.60 4.44 -1.69
C VAL A 56 12.89 4.22 -0.91
N GLY A 57 13.39 5.24 -0.20
CA GLY A 57 14.71 5.17 0.43
C GLY A 57 15.80 4.95 -0.61
N ASN A 58 16.55 3.86 -0.48
CA ASN A 58 17.65 3.48 -1.39
C ASN A 58 17.25 2.41 -2.41
N ASP A 59 15.98 1.96 -2.40
CA ASP A 59 15.52 0.89 -3.28
C ASP A 59 15.27 1.38 -4.71
N LYS A 60 15.37 0.46 -5.66
CA LYS A 60 15.00 0.75 -7.05
C LYS A 60 13.49 0.84 -7.15
N TRP A 61 13.00 1.68 -8.06
CA TRP A 61 11.58 1.80 -8.31
C TRP A 61 11.30 2.15 -9.77
N SER A 62 10.10 1.82 -10.23
CA SER A 62 9.61 2.12 -11.56
C SER A 62 8.14 2.53 -11.51
N VAL A 63 7.73 3.39 -12.45
CA VAL A 63 6.32 3.70 -12.63
C VAL A 63 5.68 2.53 -13.41
N ASN A 64 4.65 1.92 -12.83
CA ASN A 64 3.79 0.96 -13.53
C ASN A 64 2.55 1.68 -14.08
N ASN A 65 2.51 1.81 -15.41
CA ASN A 65 1.44 2.44 -16.19
C ASN A 65 0.49 1.43 -16.85
N GLU A 66 0.58 0.13 -16.53
CA GLU A 66 -0.25 -0.91 -17.17
C GLU A 66 -1.75 -0.61 -17.08
N TYR A 67 -2.18 0.08 -16.02
CA TYR A 67 -3.58 0.45 -15.79
C TYR A 67 -3.95 1.84 -16.33
N ASP A 68 -2.99 2.67 -16.73
CA ASP A 68 -3.22 4.07 -17.13
C ASP A 68 -3.87 4.15 -18.51
N HIS A 69 -3.57 3.22 -19.42
CA HIS A 69 -4.17 3.19 -20.75
C HIS A 69 -5.68 2.90 -20.75
N SER A 70 -6.16 2.20 -19.71
CA SER A 70 -7.57 1.84 -19.55
C SER A 70 -8.38 2.80 -18.68
N ARG A 71 -7.72 3.71 -17.95
CA ARG A 71 -8.37 4.56 -16.95
C ARG A 71 -8.61 5.96 -17.45
N THR A 72 -9.83 6.45 -17.27
CA THR A 72 -10.13 7.87 -17.50
C THR A 72 -9.62 8.72 -16.34
N THR A 73 -9.43 10.02 -16.58
CA THR A 73 -9.02 10.98 -15.53
C THR A 73 -9.96 10.98 -14.33
N VAL A 74 -11.28 10.87 -14.60
CA VAL A 74 -12.32 10.78 -13.57
C VAL A 74 -12.14 9.55 -12.68
N GLN A 75 -11.76 8.40 -13.25
CA GLN A 75 -11.50 7.19 -12.46
C GLN A 75 -10.25 7.32 -11.59
N LEU A 76 -9.22 8.03 -12.06
CA LEU A 76 -8.02 8.29 -11.26
C LEU A 76 -8.32 9.21 -10.07
N GLU A 77 -9.08 10.28 -10.29
CA GLU A 77 -9.53 11.19 -9.23
C GLU A 77 -10.35 10.44 -8.17
N GLU A 78 -11.27 9.56 -8.59
CA GLU A 78 -12.06 8.74 -7.68
C GLU A 78 -11.21 7.75 -6.88
N ILE A 79 -10.25 7.07 -7.52
CA ILE A 79 -9.30 6.17 -6.85
C ILE A 79 -8.49 6.93 -5.79
N ILE A 80 -7.98 8.11 -6.14
CA ILE A 80 -7.22 8.96 -5.20
C ILE A 80 -8.12 9.38 -4.04
N TRP A 81 -9.32 9.87 -4.32
CA TRP A 81 -10.27 10.30 -3.30
C TRP A 81 -10.62 9.16 -2.33
N ARG A 82 -10.94 7.96 -2.85
CA ARG A 82 -11.20 6.78 -2.04
C ARG A 82 -9.98 6.42 -1.19
N ALA A 83 -8.78 6.39 -1.77
CA ALA A 83 -7.55 6.09 -1.03
C ALA A 83 -7.27 7.10 0.08
N GLU A 84 -7.56 8.39 -0.15
CA GLU A 84 -7.43 9.42 0.88
C GLU A 84 -8.41 9.22 2.04
N CYS A 85 -9.64 8.75 1.78
CA CYS A 85 -10.60 8.41 2.84
C CYS A 85 -10.12 7.30 3.78
N TYR A 86 -9.20 6.43 3.34
CA TYR A 86 -8.65 5.35 4.17
C TYR A 86 -7.37 5.74 4.92
N ILE A 87 -6.82 6.94 4.73
CA ILE A 87 -5.61 7.38 5.44
C ILE A 87 -5.83 7.28 6.95
N ASP A 88 -4.81 6.77 7.64
CA ASP A 88 -4.79 6.50 9.07
C ASP A 88 -5.73 5.39 9.57
N MET A 89 -6.52 4.76 8.70
CA MET A 89 -7.31 3.59 9.07
C MET A 89 -6.42 2.36 9.26
N GLU A 90 -6.64 1.66 10.37
CA GLU A 90 -6.03 0.38 10.67
C GLU A 90 -6.99 -0.76 10.32
N MET A 91 -6.53 -1.71 9.51
CA MET A 91 -7.27 -2.90 9.11
C MET A 91 -6.56 -4.14 9.63
N THR A 92 -7.28 -4.99 10.36
CA THR A 92 -6.76 -6.28 10.83
C THR A 92 -6.98 -7.35 9.77
N TYR A 93 -5.92 -8.09 9.46
CA TYR A 93 -5.97 -9.19 8.50
C TYR A 93 -5.81 -10.53 9.22
N ASP A 94 -6.72 -11.47 8.99
CA ASP A 94 -6.57 -12.87 9.42
C ASP A 94 -5.94 -13.69 8.29
N VAL A 95 -4.75 -14.22 8.55
CA VAL A 95 -3.91 -14.95 7.58
C VAL A 95 -4.48 -16.32 7.23
N LEU A 96 -5.51 -16.78 7.94
CA LEU A 96 -6.14 -18.07 7.68
C LEU A 96 -7.23 -18.05 6.60
N GLY A 97 -7.57 -16.89 6.04
CA GLY A 97 -8.74 -16.75 5.16
C GLY A 97 -8.44 -16.52 3.69
N ASN A 98 -7.95 -15.33 3.32
CA ASN A 98 -7.83 -14.97 1.92
C ASN A 98 -7.08 -13.65 1.75
N ASN A 99 -6.08 -13.66 0.86
CA ASN A 99 -5.77 -12.55 -0.03
C ASN A 99 -5.03 -11.27 0.49
N CYS A 100 -3.69 -11.36 0.65
CA CYS A 100 -2.82 -10.15 0.61
C CYS A 100 -2.78 -9.52 -0.80
N GLU A 101 -3.28 -10.21 -1.83
CA GLU A 101 -3.42 -9.69 -3.19
C GLU A 101 -4.69 -8.81 -3.38
N HIS A 102 -5.58 -8.66 -2.39
CA HIS A 102 -6.85 -7.93 -2.57
C HIS A 102 -6.86 -6.46 -2.11
N LEU A 103 -5.85 -5.98 -1.36
CA LEU A 103 -5.91 -4.62 -0.82
C LEU A 103 -5.61 -3.53 -1.87
N LEU A 104 -4.71 -3.80 -2.82
CA LEU A 104 -4.48 -2.89 -3.94
C LEU A 104 -5.67 -2.89 -4.91
N PRO A 105 -6.24 -4.04 -5.31
CA PRO A 105 -7.50 -4.08 -6.06
C PRO A 105 -8.68 -3.42 -5.35
N LEU A 106 -8.81 -3.52 -4.03
CA LEU A 106 -9.88 -2.82 -3.28
C LEU A 106 -9.80 -1.28 -3.39
N LEU A 107 -8.60 -0.73 -3.52
CA LEU A 107 -8.40 0.70 -3.77
C LEU A 107 -8.50 1.07 -5.26
N LEU A 108 -8.38 0.10 -6.17
CA LEU A 108 -8.18 0.30 -7.60
C LEU A 108 -9.32 -0.23 -8.50
N MET A 109 -10.27 -1.00 -7.97
CA MET A 109 -11.29 -1.75 -8.73
C MET A 109 -12.72 -1.65 -8.18
N GLY A 110 -13.00 -0.69 -7.31
CA GLY A 110 -14.39 -0.40 -6.94
C GLY A 110 -15.02 0.66 -7.83
#